data_AF-A0A374UQT3-F1
#
_entry.id   AF-A0A374UQT3-F1
#
_cell.length_a   1.000
_cell.length_b   1.000
_cell.length_c   1.000
_cell.angle_alpha   90.00
_cell.angle_beta   90.00
_cell.angle_gamma   90.00
#
_symmetry.space_group_name_H-M   'P 1'
#
loop_
_entity.id
_entity.type
_entity.pdbx_description
1 polymer ?
#
loop_
_entity_poly.entity_id
_entity_poly.type
_entity_poly.pdbx_seq_one_letter_code
_entity_poly.pdbx_strand_id
1 'polypeptide(L)'
;MSCVTAFAAVSTTDFINKTSTVLTAVISLIGAGLGVWGVVNLIEGYGNDNPGAKSQGMKQLMAGIALIAVGVLIVPVLKNMMSSAMTS
;
A
#
# COMPACT_ATOMS: atom_id res chain seq x y z
N MET A 1 -18.82 -34.98 -14.06
CA MET A 1 -18.91 -33.88 -13.07
C MET A 1 -18.30 -34.41 -11.77
N SER A 2 -17.52 -33.60 -11.03
CA SER A 2 -16.76 -33.98 -9.82
C SER A 2 -15.38 -34.62 -10.03
N CYS A 3 -14.42 -33.86 -10.56
CA CYS A 3 -13.02 -33.90 -10.15
C CYS A 3 -12.33 -32.68 -10.77
N VAL A 4 -12.76 -31.48 -10.36
CA VAL A 4 -11.85 -30.34 -10.41
C VAL A 4 -11.15 -30.41 -9.07
N THR A 5 -9.88 -30.78 -9.13
CA THR A 5 -8.96 -30.95 -8.02
C THR A 5 -9.02 -29.74 -7.09
N ALA A 6 -8.72 -29.93 -5.81
CA ALA A 6 -8.69 -28.89 -4.77
C ALA A 6 -7.75 -27.69 -5.06
N PHE A 7 -7.12 -27.67 -6.23
CA PHE A 7 -6.57 -26.50 -6.88
C PHE A 7 -7.58 -26.03 -7.93
N ALA A 8 -8.68 -25.43 -7.46
CA ALA A 8 -9.66 -24.80 -8.33
C ALA A 8 -8.90 -23.85 -9.28
N ALA A 9 -9.13 -23.96 -10.58
CA ALA A 9 -8.50 -23.12 -11.59
C ALA A 9 -8.59 -21.65 -11.17
N VAL A 10 -7.50 -21.09 -10.65
CA VAL A 10 -7.46 -19.66 -10.34
C VAL A 10 -7.51 -18.97 -11.70
N SER A 11 -8.64 -18.33 -11.99
CA SER A 11 -8.73 -17.55 -13.21
C SER A 11 -7.77 -16.38 -13.07
N THR A 12 -6.99 -16.12 -14.12
CA THR A 12 -5.93 -15.10 -14.07
C THR A 12 -6.52 -13.71 -13.76
N THR A 13 -7.78 -13.50 -14.16
CA THR A 13 -8.59 -12.32 -13.81
C THR A 13 -8.89 -12.23 -12.31
N ASP A 14 -9.31 -13.32 -11.67
CA ASP A 14 -9.56 -13.34 -10.22
C ASP A 14 -8.28 -13.08 -9.43
N PHE A 15 -7.16 -13.67 -9.88
CA PHE A 15 -5.85 -13.43 -9.30
C PHE A 15 -5.43 -11.95 -9.37
N ILE A 16 -5.53 -11.31 -10.54
CA ILE A 16 -5.22 -9.88 -10.70
C ILE A 16 -6.08 -9.02 -9.79
N ASN A 17 -7.39 -9.29 -9.73
CA ASN A 17 -8.32 -8.50 -8.92
C ASN A 17 -8.02 -8.61 -7.42
N LYS A 18 -7.76 -9.83 -6.93
CA LYS A 18 -7.37 -10.05 -5.53
C LYS A 18 -6.02 -9.41 -5.22
N THR A 19 -5.03 -9.59 -6.09
CA THR A 19 -3.69 -9.02 -5.91
C THR A 19 -3.74 -7.50 -5.86
N SER A 20 -4.48 -6.85 -6.77
CA SER A 20 -4.67 -5.40 -6.75
C SER A 20 -5.30 -4.91 -5.43
N THR A 21 -6.33 -5.61 -4.94
CA THR A 21 -7.00 -5.24 -3.69
C THR A 21 -6.07 -5.38 -2.49
N VAL A 22 -5.37 -6.51 -2.38
CA VAL A 22 -4.44 -6.78 -1.27
C VAL A 22 -3.24 -5.83 -1.32
N LEU A 23 -2.70 -5.57 -2.51
CA LEU A 23 -1.57 -4.67 -2.69
C LEU A 23 -1.92 -3.24 -2.27
N THR A 24 -3.06 -2.71 -2.71
CA THR A 24 -3.55 -1.40 -2.24
C THR A 24 -3.73 -1.41 -0.72
N ALA A 25 -4.36 -2.43 -0.15
CA ALA A 25 -4.61 -2.51 1.29
C ALA A 25 -3.31 -2.52 2.11
N VAL A 26 -2.33 -3.35 1.74
CA VAL A 26 -1.05 -3.46 2.46
C VAL A 26 -0.26 -2.15 2.35
N ILE A 27 -0.16 -1.57 1.16
CA ILE A 27 0.56 -0.30 0.95
C ILE A 27 -0.10 0.83 1.75
N SER A 28 -1.43 0.95 1.69
CA SER A 28 -2.16 1.97 2.44
C SER A 28 -2.05 1.77 3.95
N LEU A 29 -2.06 0.53 4.45
CA LEU A 29 -1.88 0.24 5.88
C LEU A 29 -0.47 0.60 6.37
N ILE A 30 0.56 0.25 5.62
CA ILE A 30 1.94 0.63 5.96
C ILE A 30 2.09 2.16 5.91
N GLY A 31 1.48 2.82 4.91
CA GLY A 31 1.53 4.26 4.77
C GLY A 31 0.83 4.99 5.91
N ALA A 32 -0.33 4.49 6.34
CA ALA A 32 -1.03 4.99 7.52
C ALA A 32 -0.21 4.77 8.80
N GLY A 33 0.39 3.58 8.98
CA GLY A 33 1.25 3.28 10.12
C GLY A 33 2.46 4.21 10.21
N LEU A 34 3.17 4.41 9.09
CA LEU A 34 4.28 5.38 9.01
C LEU A 34 3.82 6.82 9.23
N GLY A 35 2.63 7.18 8.74
CA GLY A 35 2.03 8.49 8.95
C GLY A 35 1.79 8.77 10.44
N VAL A 36 1.14 7.83 11.14
CA VAL A 36 0.90 7.91 12.59
C VAL A 36 2.22 7.98 13.36
N TRP A 37 3.19 7.13 13.02
CA TRP A 37 4.53 7.16 13.64
C TRP A 37 5.24 8.50 13.42
N GLY A 38 5.07 9.10 12.24
CA GLY A 38 5.58 10.44 11.93
C GLY A 38 4.95 11.53 12.78
N VAL A 39 3.64 11.45 13.04
CA VAL A 39 2.94 12.37 13.94
C VAL A 39 3.44 12.23 15.38
N VAL A 40 3.65 11.00 15.86
CA VAL A 40 4.20 10.74 17.20
C VAL A 40 5.56 11.40 17.37
N ASN A 41 6.48 11.20 16.41
CA ASN A 41 7.80 11.83 16.44
C ASN A 41 7.73 13.37 16.33
N LEU A 42 6.71 13.91 15.66
CA LEU A 42 6.45 15.36 15.66
C LEU A 42 6.05 15.85 17.05
N ILE A 43 5.09 15.18 17.69
CA ILE A 43 4.61 15.55 19.03
C ILE A 43 5.75 15.46 20.05
N GLU A 44 6.54 14.38 20.02
CA GLU A 44 7.73 14.23 20.86
C GLU A 44 8.77 15.32 20.56
N GLY A 45 8.95 15.67 19.30
CA GLY A 45 9.85 16.74 18.87
C GLY A 45 9.43 18.14 19.34
N TYR A 46 8.13 18.44 19.35
CA TYR A 46 7.60 19.71 19.88
C TYR A 46 7.56 19.74 21.41
N GLY A 47 7.29 18.60 22.06
CA GLY A 47 7.26 18.51 23.53
C GLY A 47 8.64 18.58 24.18
N ASN A 48 9.68 18.08 23.49
CA ASN A 48 11.06 18.06 23.97
C ASN A 48 11.98 19.05 23.21
N ASP A 49 11.41 19.97 22.41
CA ASP A 49 12.13 20.90 21.52
C ASP A 49 13.32 20.25 20.79
N ASN A 50 13.13 19.01 20.32
CA ASN A 50 14.16 18.22 19.68
C ASN A 50 14.05 18.35 18.15
N PRO A 51 14.97 19.08 17.49
CA PRO A 51 14.92 19.26 16.04
C PRO A 51 15.10 17.95 15.27
N GLY A 52 15.76 16.95 15.88
CA GLY A 52 15.93 15.62 15.30
C GLY A 52 14.60 14.88 15.15
N ALA A 53 13.81 14.80 16.24
CA ALA A 53 12.50 14.16 16.24
C ALA A 53 11.51 14.89 15.31
N LYS A 54 11.56 16.23 15.26
CA LYS A 54 10.75 17.03 14.34
C LYS A 54 11.02 16.70 12.86
N SER A 55 12.30 16.62 12.48
CA SER A 55 12.71 16.28 11.11
C SER A 55 12.34 14.84 10.75
N GLN A 56 12.58 13.89 11.66
CA GLN A 56 12.21 12.50 11.45
C GLN A 56 10.70 12.33 11.30
N GLY A 57 9.92 12.93 12.18
CA GLY A 57 8.46 12.85 12.13
C GLY A 57 7.90 13.43 10.83
N MET A 58 8.45 14.55 10.35
CA MET A 58 7.98 15.16 9.09
C MET A 58 8.29 14.26 7.89
N LYS A 59 9.48 13.66 7.86
CA LYS A 59 9.87 12.73 6.79
C LYS A 59 9.00 11.48 6.78
N GLN A 60 8.70 10.92 7.95
CA GLN A 60 7.84 9.74 8.07
C GLN A 60 6.39 10.04 7.71
N LEU A 61 5.87 11.22 8.11
CA LEU A 61 4.54 11.67 7.71
C LEU A 61 4.44 11.80 6.19
N MET A 62 5.42 12.47 5.56
CA MET A 62 5.44 12.62 4.11
C MET A 62 5.62 11.29 3.39
N ALA A 63 6.49 10.40 3.90
CA ALA A 63 6.66 9.05 3.37
C ALA A 63 5.36 8.22 3.51
N GLY A 64 4.63 8.36 4.62
CA GLY A 64 3.35 7.70 4.84
C GLY A 64 2.29 8.14 3.84
N ILE A 65 2.15 9.46 3.62
CA ILE A 65 1.22 10.02 2.62
C ILE A 65 1.63 9.58 1.21
N ALA A 66 2.91 9.67 0.87
CA ALA A 66 3.42 9.24 -0.43
C ALA A 66 3.11 7.75 -0.68
N LEU A 67 3.27 6.90 0.33
CA LEU A 67 2.98 5.48 0.22
C LEU A 67 1.48 5.22 0.00
N ILE A 68 0.60 5.91 0.73
CA ILE A 68 -0.85 5.82 0.49
C ILE A 68 -1.20 6.26 -0.94
N ALA A 69 -0.60 7.36 -1.42
CA ALA A 69 -0.82 7.85 -2.78
C ALA A 69 -0.39 6.82 -3.84
N VAL A 70 0.72 6.12 -3.63
CA VAL A 70 1.14 4.99 -4.48
C VAL A 70 0.09 3.88 -4.48
N GLY A 71 -0.43 3.50 -3.31
CA GLY A 71 -1.44 2.45 -3.19
C GLY A 71 -2.75 2.76 -3.91
N VAL A 72 -3.18 4.03 -3.90
CA VAL A 72 -4.45 4.48 -4.50
C VAL A 72 -4.30 4.81 -5.98
N LEU A 73 -3.18 5.38 -6.41
CA LEU A 73 -3.01 5.88 -7.78
C LEU A 73 -2.26 4.89 -8.69
N ILE A 74 -1.21 4.22 -8.19
CA ILE A 74 -0.35 3.38 -9.03
C ILE A 74 -0.90 1.96 -9.15
N VAL A 75 -1.47 1.38 -8.09
CA VAL A 75 -2.00 0.01 -8.11
C VAL A 75 -3.10 -0.21 -9.17
N PRO A 76 -4.06 0.71 -9.39
CA PRO A 76 -5.05 0.57 -10.46
C PRO A 76 -4.42 0.60 -11.86
N VAL A 77 -3.38 1.41 -12.08
CA VAL A 77 -2.65 1.47 -13.35
C VAL A 77 -1.94 0.14 -13.60
N LEU A 78 -1.27 -0.41 -12.58
CA LEU A 78 -0.65 -1.73 -12.67
C LEU A 78 -1.66 -2.83 -12.99
N LYS A 79 -2.85 -2.79 -12.36
CA LYS A 79 -3.95 -3.69 -12.67
C LYS A 79 -4.35 -3.61 -14.15
N ASN A 80 -4.49 -2.40 -14.69
CA ASN A 80 -4.86 -2.20 -16.10
C ASN A 80 -3.77 -2.75 -17.04
N MET A 81 -2.50 -2.50 -16.76
CA MET A 81 -1.38 -3.02 -17.57
C MET A 81 -1.32 -4.55 -17.56
N MET A 82 -1.48 -5.18 -16.39
CA MET A 82 -1.52 -6.65 -16.27
C MET A 82 -2.71 -7.26 -17.00
N SER A 83 -3.87 -6.61 -16.95
CA SER A 83 -5.07 -7.08 -17.64
C SER A 83 -4.93 -7.00 -19.17
N SER A 84 -4.35 -5.92 -19.70
CA SER A 84 -4.14 -5.75 -21.15
C SER A 84 -3.10 -6.74 -21.70
N ALA A 85 -2.10 -7.10 -20.89
CA ALA A 85 -1.07 -8.07 -21.27
C ALA A 85 -1.61 -9.51 -21.38
N MET A 86 -2.75 -9.84 -20.75
CA MET A 86 -3.36 -11.17 -20.82
C MET A 86 -4.31 -11.36 -22.01
N THR A 87 -4.73 -10.27 -22.64
CA THR A 87 -5.59 -10.30 -23.83
C THR A 87 -4.81 -10.28 -25.15
N SER A 88 -3.48 -10.23 -25.08
CA SER A 88 -2.56 -10.33 -26.24
C SER A 88 -1.93 -11.71 -26.32
#